data_AF-A0A7S3HZA7-F1
#
_entry.id   AF-A0A7S3HZA7-F1
#
_cell.length_a   1.000
_cell.length_b   1.000
_cell.length_c   1.000
_cell.angle_alpha   90.00
_cell.angle_beta   90.00
_cell.angle_gamma   90.00
#
_symmetry.space_group_name_H-M   'P 1'
#
loop_
_entity.id
_entity.type
_entity.pdbx_description
1 polymer ?
#
loop_
_entity_poly.entity_id
_entity_poly.type
_entity_poly.pdbx_seq_one_letter_code
_entity_poly.pdbx_strand_id
1 'polypeptide(L)'
;HQPGLINSPYNLLTGYHYSPPFGLDVPEGRYFNPYYDHMIIAMPPQLHDGMIEYEDGTPSSAPQMAHDVAEYIAYLGKNKAPDQKVVIGLMLAVVCTFYPISYLFTKAHYVNTYSYRLELYAVKSGGYKKFREKMFKTHKVNGNWLGAYT
;
A
#
# COMPACT_ATOMS: atom_id res chain seq x y z
N HIS A 1 3.03 -20.07 -18.48
CA HIS A 1 3.17 -18.80 -17.75
C HIS A 1 4.40 -18.93 -16.85
N GLN A 2 5.47 -18.17 -17.09
CA GLN A 2 6.66 -18.24 -16.23
C GLN A 2 6.43 -17.44 -14.95
N PRO A 3 6.45 -18.07 -13.76
CA PRO A 3 6.37 -17.34 -12.50
C PRO A 3 7.69 -16.58 -12.29
N GLY A 4 7.61 -15.28 -11.96
CA GLY A 4 8.78 -14.49 -11.55
C GLY A 4 9.11 -13.25 -12.38
N LEU A 5 8.35 -12.94 -13.44
CA LEU A 5 8.54 -11.72 -14.28
C LEU A 5 10.00 -11.55 -14.72
N ILE A 6 10.73 -10.60 -14.12
CA ILE A 6 12.14 -10.27 -14.40
C ILE A 6 13.08 -11.40 -13.96
N ASN A 7 12.78 -12.09 -12.86
CA ASN A 7 13.68 -13.08 -12.29
C ASN A 7 13.77 -14.36 -13.13
N SER A 8 12.71 -14.70 -13.85
CA SER A 8 12.67 -15.92 -14.67
C SER A 8 13.68 -15.89 -15.84
N PRO A 9 13.70 -14.87 -16.72
CA PRO A 9 14.71 -14.76 -17.77
C PRO A 9 16.12 -14.57 -17.20
N TYR A 10 16.28 -13.79 -16.12
CA TYR A 10 17.59 -13.62 -15.48
C TYR A 10 18.19 -14.94 -14.97
N ASN A 11 17.41 -15.71 -14.21
CA ASN A 11 17.85 -17.01 -13.69
C ASN A 11 18.08 -18.02 -14.82
N LEU A 12 17.24 -17.99 -15.85
CA LEU A 12 17.41 -18.87 -17.01
C LEU A 12 18.73 -18.56 -17.74
N LEU A 13 19.05 -17.29 -17.97
CA LEU A 13 20.28 -16.89 -18.68
C LEU A 13 21.55 -17.16 -17.86
N THR A 14 21.49 -17.04 -16.54
CA THR A 14 22.63 -17.26 -15.65
C THR A 14 22.79 -18.71 -15.18
N GLY A 15 21.74 -19.54 -15.28
CA GLY A 15 21.67 -20.90 -14.72
C GLY A 15 22.42 -22.01 -15.47
N TYR A 16 23.13 -21.72 -16.56
CA TYR A 16 23.84 -22.74 -17.35
C TYR A 16 25.10 -23.32 -16.69
N HIS A 17 25.53 -22.77 -15.55
CA HIS A 17 26.72 -23.23 -14.83
C HIS A 17 26.47 -24.48 -13.96
N TYR A 18 25.21 -24.86 -13.73
CA TYR A 18 24.88 -26.05 -12.96
C TYR A 18 25.04 -27.31 -13.81
N SER A 19 25.57 -28.37 -13.21
CA SER A 19 25.63 -29.69 -13.83
C SER A 19 24.34 -30.49 -13.55
N PRO A 20 23.94 -31.40 -14.45
CA PRO A 20 22.80 -32.28 -14.22
C PRO A 20 23.05 -33.17 -12.98
N PRO A 21 22.05 -33.35 -12.09
CA PRO A 21 22.16 -34.26 -10.97
C PRO A 21 22.33 -35.71 -11.45
N PHE A 22 22.89 -36.57 -10.59
CA PHE A 22 23.16 -37.98 -10.93
C PHE A 22 21.91 -38.67 -11.51
N GLY A 23 22.06 -39.25 -12.71
CA GLY A 23 21.02 -40.03 -13.40
C GLY A 23 20.15 -39.27 -14.40
N LEU A 24 20.42 -37.98 -14.64
CA LEU A 24 19.69 -37.18 -15.61
C LEU A 24 20.45 -37.12 -16.94
N ASP A 25 20.07 -37.96 -17.90
CA ASP A 25 20.64 -37.96 -19.25
C ASP A 25 20.07 -36.80 -20.06
N VAL A 26 20.95 -35.87 -20.45
CA VAL A 26 20.61 -34.75 -21.33
C VAL A 26 20.77 -35.24 -22.79
N PRO A 27 19.70 -35.24 -23.60
CA PRO A 27 19.81 -35.63 -25.00
C PRO A 27 20.78 -34.75 -25.78
N GLU A 28 21.41 -35.30 -26.83
CA GLU A 28 22.29 -34.50 -27.70
C GLU A 28 21.56 -33.28 -28.28
N GLY A 29 22.25 -32.14 -28.30
CA GLY A 29 21.68 -30.86 -28.75
C GLY A 29 20.74 -30.18 -27.74
N ARG A 30 20.58 -30.74 -26.53
CA ARG A 30 19.88 -30.10 -25.41
C ARG A 30 20.89 -29.71 -24.33
N TYR A 31 20.49 -28.79 -23.46
CA TYR A 31 21.28 -28.26 -22.36
C TYR A 31 20.53 -28.38 -21.05
N PHE A 32 21.26 -28.56 -19.95
CA PHE A 32 20.69 -28.60 -18.62
C PHE A 32 20.57 -27.18 -18.04
N ASN A 33 19.44 -26.86 -17.44
CA ASN A 33 19.23 -25.62 -16.70
C ASN A 33 18.17 -25.83 -15.60
N PRO A 34 18.51 -25.68 -14.31
CA PRO A 34 17.59 -25.98 -13.21
C PRO A 34 16.38 -25.03 -13.12
N TYR A 35 16.46 -23.86 -13.77
CA TYR A 35 15.37 -22.87 -13.77
C TYR A 35 14.37 -23.05 -14.91
N TYR A 36 14.65 -23.97 -15.84
CA TYR A 36 13.74 -24.32 -16.92
C TYR A 36 12.79 -25.46 -16.49
N ASP A 37 11.58 -25.45 -17.05
CA ASP A 37 10.64 -26.54 -16.81
C ASP A 37 11.21 -27.86 -17.35
N HIS A 38 11.11 -28.93 -16.57
CA HIS A 38 11.77 -30.22 -16.84
C HIS A 38 13.30 -30.19 -16.94
N MET A 39 13.95 -29.09 -16.54
CA MET A 39 15.41 -28.92 -16.46
C MET A 39 16.22 -29.05 -17.77
N ILE A 40 15.58 -29.37 -18.91
CA ILE A 40 16.23 -29.61 -20.20
C ILE A 40 15.71 -28.60 -21.22
N ILE A 41 16.60 -27.74 -21.71
CA ILE A 41 16.28 -26.68 -22.67
C ILE A 41 17.01 -26.92 -24.00
N ALA A 42 16.38 -26.54 -25.13
CA ALA A 42 17.01 -26.61 -26.46
C ALA A 42 17.82 -25.35 -26.81
N MET A 43 18.06 -24.46 -25.83
CA MET A 43 18.76 -23.20 -26.01
C MET A 43 20.19 -23.34 -25.46
N PRO A 44 21.23 -23.07 -26.26
CA PRO A 44 22.60 -22.99 -25.76
C PRO A 44 22.81 -21.75 -24.87
N PRO A 45 23.85 -21.71 -24.03
CA PRO A 45 24.23 -20.50 -23.31
C PRO A 45 24.52 -19.37 -24.31
N GLN A 46 23.85 -18.22 -24.13
CA GLN A 46 23.91 -17.08 -25.07
C GLN A 46 24.84 -15.96 -24.61
N LEU A 47 25.10 -15.86 -23.30
CA LEU A 47 25.83 -14.73 -22.71
C LEU A 47 27.18 -15.20 -22.19
N HIS A 48 28.22 -14.47 -22.58
CA HIS A 48 29.60 -14.67 -22.14
C HIS A 48 30.20 -13.35 -21.69
N ASP A 49 31.12 -13.38 -20.73
CA ASP A 49 31.79 -12.19 -20.25
C ASP A 49 32.54 -11.49 -21.39
N GLY A 50 32.41 -10.16 -21.47
CA GLY A 50 33.07 -9.31 -22.47
C GLY A 50 32.47 -9.38 -23.88
N MET A 51 31.26 -9.91 -24.05
CA MET A 51 30.63 -10.04 -25.38
C MET A 51 30.21 -8.70 -26.00
N ILE A 52 29.93 -7.68 -25.20
CA ILE A 52 29.58 -6.34 -25.65
C ILE A 52 30.39 -5.29 -24.89
N GLU A 53 30.52 -4.10 -25.46
CA GLU A 53 31.07 -2.93 -24.77
C GLU A 53 29.93 -1.96 -24.49
N TYR A 54 29.76 -1.59 -23.21
CA TYR A 54 28.77 -0.59 -22.83
C TYR A 54 29.36 0.82 -22.99
N GLU A 55 28.55 1.74 -23.52
CA GLU A 55 28.93 3.15 -23.74
C GLU A 55 29.22 3.93 -22.43
N ASP A 56 28.69 3.45 -21.30
CA ASP A 56 28.85 4.06 -19.97
C ASP A 56 30.06 3.53 -19.19
N GLY A 57 30.82 2.60 -19.77
CA GLY A 57 31.97 1.97 -19.12
C GLY A 57 31.61 0.89 -18.09
N THR A 58 30.35 0.45 -18.02
CA THR A 58 29.94 -0.66 -17.16
C THR A 58 30.63 -1.96 -17.59
N PRO A 59 31.16 -2.78 -16.65
CA PRO A 59 31.79 -4.04 -17.00
C PRO A 59 30.77 -5.01 -17.59
N SER A 60 31.05 -5.51 -18.80
CA SER A 60 30.19 -6.47 -19.52
C SER A 60 30.31 -7.89 -18.98
N SER A 61 29.89 -8.11 -17.74
CA SER A 61 29.75 -9.45 -17.17
C SER A 61 28.44 -10.11 -17.60
N ALA A 62 28.43 -11.44 -17.76
CA ALA A 62 27.25 -12.24 -18.07
C ALA A 62 26.05 -11.96 -17.15
N PRO A 63 26.19 -11.87 -15.80
CA PRO A 63 25.06 -11.51 -14.94
C PRO A 63 24.55 -10.08 -15.18
N GLN A 64 25.43 -9.12 -15.48
CA GLN A 64 25.00 -7.74 -15.78
C GLN A 64 24.18 -7.69 -17.07
N MET A 65 24.68 -8.31 -18.14
CA MET A 65 23.94 -8.41 -19.41
C MET A 65 22.60 -9.13 -19.24
N ALA A 66 22.57 -10.22 -18.47
CA ALA A 66 21.33 -10.96 -18.20
C ALA A 66 20.30 -10.11 -17.45
N HIS A 67 20.75 -9.28 -16.51
CA HIS A 67 19.90 -8.35 -15.76
C HIS A 67 19.28 -7.30 -16.70
N ASP A 68 20.08 -6.69 -17.57
CA ASP A 68 19.62 -5.64 -18.48
C ASP A 68 18.61 -6.18 -19.51
N VAL A 69 18.87 -7.38 -20.06
CA VAL A 69 17.94 -8.04 -20.97
C VAL A 69 16.62 -8.40 -20.27
N ALA A 70 16.69 -8.90 -19.04
CA ALA A 70 15.50 -9.25 -18.25
C ALA A 70 14.64 -8.02 -17.94
N GLU A 71 15.27 -6.91 -17.56
CA GLU A 71 14.59 -5.63 -17.29
C GLU A 71 13.96 -5.08 -18.57
N TYR A 72 14.67 -5.15 -19.70
CA TYR A 72 14.15 -4.70 -20.99
C TYR A 72 12.92 -5.51 -21.43
N ILE A 73 12.95 -6.84 -21.32
CA ILE A 73 11.80 -7.69 -21.63
C ILE A 73 10.62 -7.37 -20.70
N ALA A 74 10.88 -7.17 -19.41
CA ALA A 74 9.83 -6.80 -18.46
C ALA A 74 9.24 -5.41 -18.77
N TYR A 75 10.08 -4.46 -19.19
CA TYR A 75 9.64 -3.16 -19.66
C TYR A 75 8.74 -3.28 -20.89
N LEU A 76 9.11 -4.10 -21.89
CA LEU A 76 8.29 -4.35 -23.07
C LEU A 76 6.95 -5.04 -22.72
N GLY A 77 6.95 -5.93 -21.73
CA GLY A 77 5.75 -6.61 -21.24
C GLY A 77 4.83 -5.73 -20.38
N LYS A 78 5.29 -4.58 -19.90
CA LYS A 78 4.50 -3.69 -19.04
C LYS A 78 3.44 -2.97 -19.88
N ASN A 79 2.17 -3.32 -19.64
CA ASN A 79 1.04 -2.65 -20.30
C ASN A 79 1.03 -1.15 -19.95
N LYS A 80 0.75 -0.29 -20.94
CA LYS A 80 0.59 1.19 -20.86
C LYS A 80 -0.61 1.65 -20.00
N ALA A 81 -1.00 0.89 -18.99
CA ALA A 81 -1.99 1.34 -18.03
C ALA A 81 -1.43 2.58 -17.29
N PRO A 82 -2.27 3.59 -16.97
CA PRO A 82 -1.85 4.66 -16.06
C PRO A 82 -1.28 4.01 -14.81
N ASP A 83 -0.16 4.55 -14.31
CA ASP A 83 0.62 3.92 -13.24
C ASP A 83 -0.33 3.49 -12.13
N GLN A 84 -0.57 2.17 -12.01
CA GLN A 84 -1.66 1.64 -11.19
C GLN A 84 -1.49 2.09 -9.74
N LYS A 85 -0.24 2.33 -9.34
CA LYS A 85 0.14 2.91 -8.06
C LYS A 85 -0.45 4.31 -7.85
N VAL A 86 -0.43 5.17 -8.87
CA VAL A 86 -1.02 6.52 -8.82
C VAL A 86 -2.53 6.43 -8.73
N VAL A 87 -3.17 5.55 -9.51
CA VAL A 87 -4.63 5.37 -9.46
C VAL A 87 -5.07 4.82 -8.11
N ILE A 88 -4.39 3.78 -7.60
CA ILE A 88 -4.65 3.23 -6.27
C ILE A 88 -4.41 4.28 -5.18
N GLY A 89 -3.31 5.05 -5.29
CA GLY A 89 -3.01 6.13 -4.36
C GLY A 89 -4.09 7.22 -4.33
N LEU A 90 -4.59 7.63 -5.50
CA LEU A 90 -5.72 8.57 -5.61
C LEU A 90 -7.00 8.00 -5.00
N MET A 91 -7.34 6.75 -5.31
CA MET A 91 -8.53 6.09 -4.77
C MET A 91 -8.47 5.96 -3.24
N LEU A 92 -7.30 5.61 -2.69
CA LEU A 92 -7.07 5.58 -1.25
C LEU A 92 -7.20 6.96 -0.62
N ALA A 93 -6.66 8.01 -1.25
CA ALA A 93 -6.78 9.38 -0.75
C ALA A 93 -8.25 9.85 -0.70
N VAL A 94 -9.03 9.52 -1.74
CA VAL A 94 -10.48 9.82 -1.78
C VAL A 94 -11.21 9.07 -0.68
N VAL A 95 -10.97 7.77 -0.50
CA VAL A 95 -11.63 6.98 0.54
C VAL A 95 -11.25 7.45 1.95
N CYS A 96 -9.96 7.73 2.18
CA CYS A 96 -9.45 8.22 3.47
C CYS A 96 -10.00 9.60 3.86
N THR A 97 -10.42 10.42 2.90
CA THR A 97 -11.02 11.74 3.17
C THR A 97 -12.54 11.65 3.30
N PHE A 98 -13.21 10.92 2.41
CA PHE A 98 -14.67 10.80 2.43
C PHE A 98 -15.18 10.00 3.64
N TYR A 99 -14.50 8.92 4.03
CA TYR A 99 -14.94 8.05 5.13
C TYR A 99 -15.02 8.76 6.50
N PRO A 100 -13.99 9.47 7.00
CA PRO A 100 -14.08 10.16 8.28
C PRO A 100 -15.07 11.33 8.25
N ILE A 101 -15.17 12.06 7.13
CA ILE A 101 -16.14 13.15 7.00
C ILE A 101 -17.57 12.60 7.15
N SER A 102 -17.92 11.54 6.42
CA SER A 102 -19.23 10.87 6.51
C SER A 102 -19.52 10.37 7.94
N TYR A 103 -18.52 9.76 8.60
CA TYR A 103 -18.63 9.31 9.99
C TYR A 103 -18.90 10.46 10.97
N LEU A 104 -18.18 11.58 10.83
CA LEU A 104 -18.36 12.75 11.70
C LEU A 104 -19.75 13.38 11.54
N PHE A 105 -20.24 13.51 10.31
CA PHE A 105 -21.61 14.00 10.04
C PHE A 105 -22.66 13.08 10.67
N THR A 106 -22.50 11.77 10.50
CA THR A 106 -23.40 10.77 11.08
C THR A 106 -23.41 10.88 12.61
N LYS A 107 -22.23 10.92 13.23
CA LYS A 107 -22.08 11.09 14.68
C LYS A 107 -22.72 12.39 15.18
N ALA A 108 -22.52 13.51 14.48
CA ALA A 108 -23.10 14.80 14.84
C ALA A 108 -24.64 14.77 14.81
N HIS A 109 -25.24 14.15 13.77
CA HIS A 109 -26.68 13.98 13.68
C HIS A 109 -27.24 13.14 14.84
N TYR A 110 -26.61 12.00 15.15
CA TYR A 110 -27.01 11.17 16.29
C TYR A 110 -26.92 11.94 17.61
N VAL A 111 -25.82 12.66 17.88
CA VAL A 111 -25.69 13.49 19.08
C VAL A 111 -26.82 14.51 19.18
N ASN A 112 -27.15 15.20 18.09
CA ASN A 112 -28.23 16.18 18.07
C ASN A 112 -29.61 15.57 18.42
N THR A 113 -29.95 14.44 17.79
CA THR A 113 -31.21 13.72 18.06
C THR A 113 -31.29 13.20 19.50
N TYR A 114 -30.20 12.66 20.06
CA TYR A 114 -30.16 12.23 21.45
C TYR A 114 -30.29 13.40 22.44
N SER A 115 -29.71 14.57 22.14
CA SER A 115 -29.86 15.78 22.94
C SER A 115 -31.31 16.27 22.98
N TYR A 116 -31.99 16.40 21.82
CA TYR A 116 -33.41 16.78 21.78
C TYR A 116 -34.31 15.79 22.53
N ARG A 117 -34.02 14.48 22.42
CA ARG A 117 -34.74 13.45 23.16
C ARG A 117 -34.61 13.64 24.68
N LEU A 118 -33.40 13.96 25.16
CA LEU A 118 -33.15 14.21 26.57
C LEU A 118 -33.85 15.48 27.07
N GLU A 119 -33.87 16.56 26.28
CA GLU A 119 -34.59 17.78 26.62
C GLU A 119 -36.09 17.55 26.78
N LEU A 120 -36.71 16.80 25.85
CA LEU A 120 -38.13 16.45 25.92
C LEU A 120 -38.46 15.62 27.17
N TYR A 121 -37.63 14.63 27.51
CA TYR A 121 -37.81 13.85 28.73
C TYR A 121 -37.56 14.66 30.01
N ALA A 122 -36.61 15.60 29.98
CA ALA A 122 -36.35 16.50 31.09
C ALA A 122 -37.50 17.51 31.31
N VAL A 123 -38.22 17.90 30.25
CA VAL A 123 -39.43 18.73 30.36
C VAL A 123 -40.62 17.90 30.89
N LYS A 124 -40.85 16.69 30.34
CA LYS A 124 -41.97 15.82 30.74
C LYS A 124 -41.87 15.33 32.19
N SER A 125 -40.67 15.09 32.69
CA SER A 125 -40.41 14.71 34.09
C SER A 125 -40.25 15.89 35.05
N GLY A 126 -40.33 17.13 34.56
CA GLY A 126 -40.07 18.34 35.35
C GLY A 126 -38.61 18.49 35.82
N GLY A 127 -37.69 17.65 35.34
CA GLY A 127 -36.27 17.63 35.71
C GLY A 127 -35.48 18.85 35.21
N TYR A 128 -35.83 19.38 34.03
CA TYR A 128 -35.13 20.54 33.43
C TYR A 128 -35.25 21.80 34.30
N LYS A 129 -36.42 22.02 34.92
CA LYS A 129 -36.65 23.15 35.84
C LYS A 129 -35.73 23.06 37.07
N LYS A 130 -35.61 21.86 37.67
CA LYS A 130 -34.74 21.60 38.83
C LYS A 130 -33.25 21.70 38.48
N PHE A 131 -32.85 21.30 37.28
CA PHE A 131 -31.47 21.40 36.81
C PHE A 131 -31.08 22.86 36.53
N ARG A 132 -31.91 23.62 35.79
CA ARG A 132 -31.70 25.05 35.50
C ARG A 132 -31.64 25.90 36.77
N GLU A 133 -32.55 25.67 37.72
CA GLU A 133 -32.55 26.39 39.01
C GLU A 133 -31.32 26.07 39.88
N LYS A 134 -30.71 24.88 39.76
CA LYS A 134 -29.48 24.53 40.48
C LYS A 134 -28.21 25.03 39.78
N MET A 135 -28.17 25.00 38.45
CA MET A 135 -26.96 25.32 37.68
C MET A 135 -26.69 26.82 37.59
N PHE A 136 -27.72 27.67 37.66
CA PHE A 136 -27.61 29.14 37.63
C PHE A 136 -27.68 29.81 39.01
N LYS A 137 -27.64 29.05 40.11
CA LYS A 137 -27.31 29.60 41.43
C LYS A 137 -25.79 29.82 41.52
N THR A 138 -25.27 30.78 40.75
CA THR A 138 -24.05 31.45 41.17
C THR A 138 -24.34 32.13 42.51
N HIS A 139 -23.40 32.06 43.45
CA HIS A 139 -23.52 32.75 44.73
C HIS A 139 -23.87 34.22 44.45
N LYS A 140 -25.12 34.62 44.73
CA LYS A 140 -25.45 36.04 44.78
C LYS A 140 -24.64 36.59 45.95
N VAL A 141 -23.54 37.26 45.65
CA VAL A 141 -22.90 38.17 46.59
C VAL A 141 -23.96 39.18 47.03
N ASN A 142 -24.12 39.37 48.34
CA ASN A 142 -25.08 40.32 48.88
C ASN A 142 -24.68 41.71 48.41
N GLY A 143 -25.47 42.29 47.50
CA GLY A 143 -25.26 43.62 46.99
C GLY A 143 -25.72 44.65 48.03
N ASN A 144 -24.82 45.05 48.93
CA ASN A 144 -24.74 46.43 49.39
C ASN A 144 -23.36 46.72 49.99
N TRP A 145 -22.41 47.19 49.16
CA TRP A 145 -21.06 47.59 49.60
C TRP A 145 -20.99 49.04 50.12
N LEU A 146 -22.09 49.80 50.06
CA LEU A 146 -22.13 51.22 50.41
C LEU A 146 -22.69 51.51 51.82
N GLY A 147 -22.97 50.49 52.63
CA GLY A 147 -23.41 50.65 54.03
C GLY A 147 -22.31 50.44 55.08
N ALA A 148 -21.05 50.25 54.66
CA ALA A 148 -19.93 49.94 55.56
C ALA A 148 -19.12 51.17 56.01
N TYR A 149 -19.49 52.37 55.55
CA TYR A 149 -18.81 53.63 55.89
C TYR A 149 -19.82 54.75 56.14
N THR A 150 -20.55 54.65 57.26
CA THR A 150 -21.10 55.77 58.04
C THR A 150 -21.18 55.34 59.49
#